data_AF-A0A7C5QMG2-F1
#
_entry.id   AF-A0A7C5QMG2-F1
#
_cell.length_a   1.000
_cell.length_b   1.000
_cell.length_c   1.000
_cell.angle_alpha   90.00
_cell.angle_beta   90.00
_cell.angle_gamma   90.00
#
_symmetry.space_group_name_H-M   'P 1'
#
loop_
_entity.id
_entity.type
_entity.pdbx_description
1 polymer ?
#
loop_
_entity_poly.entity_id
_entity_poly.type
_entity_poly.pdbx_seq_one_letter_code
_entity_poly.pdbx_strand_id
1 'polypeptide(L)'
;MPSRPGSRQPCVASRGPKWCARRAPEGRVHKDTPVAETVSYHPIGYVENDLHEPAPPQVFEAAVSRIVVDPALVPGLEGIEPGQDLVVVFHLHRVQGYELRQHPRADPERPLRGVFALRSPRRPNPIGLTTVRVLAVERNVLTVRGLDAIDGTPVLDLKPPGPTST
;
A
#
# COMPACT_ATOMS: atom_id res chain seq x y z
N MET A 1 -56.04 -4.66 65.55
CA MET A 1 -56.82 -4.54 64.30
C MET A 1 -56.74 -3.10 63.79
N PRO A 2 -56.77 -2.89 62.47
CA PRO A 2 -56.06 -1.80 61.78
C PRO A 2 -56.98 -0.64 61.32
N SER A 3 -56.41 0.54 61.04
CA SER A 3 -56.99 1.48 60.07
C SER A 3 -55.96 2.53 59.55
N ARG A 4 -55.46 2.22 58.34
CA ARG A 4 -55.16 3.09 57.17
C ARG A 4 -54.45 4.44 57.34
N PRO A 5 -53.40 4.65 56.52
CA PRO A 5 -53.16 5.94 55.88
C PRO A 5 -53.35 5.88 54.35
N GLY A 6 -54.12 6.85 53.86
CA GLY A 6 -53.76 7.71 52.73
C GLY A 6 -53.44 7.09 51.37
N SER A 7 -54.45 7.10 50.50
CA SER A 7 -54.32 6.97 49.05
C SER A 7 -53.41 8.03 48.45
N ARG A 8 -52.41 7.61 47.66
CA ARG A 8 -51.84 8.42 46.56
C ARG A 8 -51.75 7.57 45.29
N GLN A 9 -52.42 8.08 44.26
CA GLN A 9 -52.48 7.55 42.91
C GLN A 9 -51.09 7.58 42.22
N PRO A 10 -50.91 6.74 41.18
CA PRO A 10 -49.61 6.48 40.58
C PRO A 10 -49.20 7.58 39.61
N CYS A 11 -47.93 8.00 39.70
CA CYS A 11 -47.30 8.82 38.67
C CYS A 11 -47.16 8.00 37.37
N VAL A 12 -47.66 8.62 36.31
CA VAL A 12 -47.69 8.17 34.93
C VAL A 12 -46.30 7.80 34.41
N ALA A 13 -46.24 6.67 33.73
CA ALA A 13 -45.08 6.17 33.00
C ALA A 13 -44.69 7.10 31.85
N SER A 14 -43.42 7.48 31.77
CA SER A 14 -42.78 7.88 30.51
C SER A 14 -41.68 6.88 30.15
N ARG A 15 -41.84 6.35 28.94
CA ARG A 15 -41.03 5.30 28.33
C ARG A 15 -39.71 5.92 27.85
N GLY A 16 -38.60 5.53 28.46
CA GLY A 16 -37.25 5.69 27.90
C GLY A 16 -36.67 4.32 27.55
N PRO A 17 -35.89 4.18 26.46
CA PRO A 17 -35.30 2.91 26.09
C PRO A 17 -34.33 2.44 27.17
N LYS A 18 -34.69 1.33 27.82
CA LYS A 18 -33.85 0.60 28.76
C LYS A 18 -32.75 -0.08 27.97
N TRP A 19 -31.63 0.61 27.75
CA TRP A 19 -30.42 -0.05 27.31
C TRP A 19 -29.92 -0.91 28.47
N CYS A 20 -30.22 -2.20 28.41
CA CYS A 20 -29.62 -3.20 29.28
C CYS A 20 -28.11 -3.06 29.19
N ALA A 21 -27.48 -2.54 30.24
CA ALA A 21 -26.05 -2.69 30.46
C ALA A 21 -25.77 -4.18 30.69
N ARG A 22 -25.61 -4.94 29.61
CA ARG A 22 -24.93 -6.23 29.69
C ARG A 22 -23.50 -5.89 30.06
N ARG A 23 -23.09 -6.26 31.29
CA ARG A 23 -21.68 -6.33 31.64
C ARG A 23 -21.01 -7.17 30.56
N ALA A 24 -20.06 -6.57 29.83
CA ALA A 24 -19.20 -7.31 28.93
C ALA A 24 -18.52 -8.42 29.76
N PRO A 25 -18.39 -9.65 29.24
CA PRO A 25 -17.67 -10.69 29.95
C PRO A 25 -16.23 -10.24 30.13
N GLU A 26 -15.81 -10.12 31.39
CA GLU A 26 -14.41 -10.06 31.76
C GLU A 26 -13.75 -11.37 31.32
N GLY A 27 -12.94 -11.31 30.25
CA GLY A 27 -12.07 -12.42 29.88
C GLY A 27 -11.93 -12.69 28.38
N ARG A 28 -11.04 -11.94 27.72
CA ARG A 28 -9.83 -12.48 27.05
C ARG A 28 -9.12 -11.37 26.30
N VAL A 29 -7.83 -11.22 26.60
CA VAL A 29 -6.90 -10.25 26.03
C VAL A 29 -6.84 -10.41 24.50
N HIS A 30 -7.23 -9.39 23.74
CA HIS A 30 -6.64 -9.22 22.40
C HIS A 30 -5.31 -8.51 22.59
N LYS A 31 -4.26 -9.33 22.63
CA LYS A 31 -2.87 -8.90 22.65
C LYS A 31 -2.58 -8.10 21.38
N ASP A 32 -1.93 -6.96 21.59
CA ASP A 32 -1.14 -6.20 20.64
C ASP A 32 -1.91 -5.64 19.44
N THR A 33 -2.58 -4.50 19.65
CA THR A 33 -2.70 -3.54 18.54
C THR A 33 -1.28 -3.19 18.12
N PRO A 34 -0.82 -3.46 16.88
CA PRO A 34 0.53 -3.08 16.49
C PRO A 34 0.61 -1.55 16.58
N VAL A 35 1.34 -1.12 17.60
CA VAL A 35 1.66 0.27 17.88
C VAL A 35 2.58 0.76 16.77
N ALA A 36 2.60 2.06 16.55
CA ALA A 36 3.35 2.81 15.55
C ALA A 36 4.88 2.57 15.56
N GLU A 37 5.32 1.36 15.23
CA GLU A 37 6.72 1.02 15.04
C GLU A 37 7.10 1.20 13.56
N THR A 38 8.19 1.92 13.34
CA THR A 38 8.78 2.06 12.00
C THR A 38 9.22 0.71 11.49
N VAL A 39 8.74 0.32 10.31
CA VAL A 39 9.22 -0.86 9.59
C VAL A 39 10.31 -0.42 8.61
N SER A 40 11.47 -1.07 8.68
CA SER A 40 12.61 -0.83 7.79
C SER A 40 12.81 -1.98 6.82
N TYR A 41 13.19 -1.65 5.58
CA TYR A 41 13.51 -2.62 4.53
C TYR A 41 14.88 -2.30 3.93
N HIS A 42 15.60 -3.33 3.51
CA HIS A 42 16.82 -3.19 2.74
C HIS A 42 16.50 -3.38 1.26
N PRO A 43 16.98 -2.49 0.36
CA PRO A 43 16.88 -2.74 -1.07
C PRO A 43 17.54 -4.07 -1.44
N ILE A 44 16.90 -4.83 -2.32
CA ILE A 44 17.43 -6.08 -2.88
C ILE A 44 18.21 -5.84 -4.17
N GLY A 45 18.26 -4.60 -4.64
CA GLY A 45 18.83 -4.21 -5.91
C GLY A 45 18.45 -2.78 -6.27
N TYR A 46 18.72 -2.40 -7.51
CA TYR A 46 18.43 -1.07 -8.05
C TYR A 46 18.11 -1.11 -9.54
N VAL A 47 17.53 -0.03 -10.04
CA VAL A 47 17.19 0.16 -11.45
C VAL A 47 18.36 0.85 -12.17
N GLU A 48 18.70 0.35 -13.36
CA GLU A 48 19.60 1.00 -14.33
C GLU A 48 18.82 1.28 -15.63
N ASN A 49 18.73 2.55 -16.02
CA ASN A 49 18.16 3.00 -17.30
C ASN A 49 18.58 4.44 -17.65
N ASP A 50 18.15 4.94 -18.82
CA ASP A 50 18.44 6.31 -19.28
C ASP A 50 17.43 7.37 -18.75
N LEU A 51 16.54 6.99 -17.84
CA LEU A 51 15.48 7.86 -17.32
C LEU A 51 15.91 8.48 -16.00
N HIS A 52 16.67 9.57 -16.06
CA HIS A 52 17.12 10.25 -14.84
C HIS A 52 16.06 11.15 -14.19
N GLU A 53 15.00 11.53 -14.92
CA GLU A 53 13.90 12.36 -14.43
C GLU A 53 12.54 11.68 -14.66
N PRO A 54 11.52 11.97 -13.82
CA PRO A 54 10.17 11.45 -14.04
C PRO A 54 9.63 11.82 -15.42
N ALA A 55 9.14 10.82 -16.15
CA ALA A 55 8.64 10.97 -17.51
C ALA A 55 7.12 10.76 -17.59
N PRO A 56 6.47 11.14 -18.71
CA PRO A 56 5.08 10.77 -18.97
C PRO A 56 4.90 9.25 -19.04
N PRO A 57 3.70 8.71 -18.70
CA PRO A 57 3.44 7.27 -18.69
C PRO A 57 3.83 6.53 -19.98
N GLN A 58 3.64 7.16 -21.14
CA GLN A 58 3.94 6.55 -22.45
C GLN A 58 5.43 6.27 -22.62
N VAL A 59 6.29 7.10 -22.03
CA VAL A 59 7.74 6.91 -22.07
C VAL A 59 8.10 5.70 -21.21
N PHE A 60 7.53 5.60 -20.01
CA PHE A 60 7.76 4.46 -19.11
C PHE A 60 7.23 3.14 -19.68
N GLU A 61 6.05 3.14 -20.30
CA GLU A 61 5.46 1.96 -20.94
C GLU A 61 6.36 1.38 -22.04
N ALA A 62 7.05 2.24 -22.79
CA ALA A 62 7.97 1.84 -23.84
C ALA A 62 9.40 1.55 -23.33
N ALA A 63 9.77 2.05 -22.15
CA ALA A 63 11.11 1.97 -21.62
C ALA A 63 11.54 0.53 -21.34
N VAL A 64 12.78 0.22 -21.73
CA VAL A 64 13.49 -0.97 -21.30
C VAL A 64 14.43 -0.57 -20.16
N SER A 65 14.33 -1.27 -19.04
CA SER A 65 15.13 -1.02 -17.84
C SER A 65 15.81 -2.31 -17.40
N ARG A 66 16.94 -2.18 -16.72
CA ARG A 66 17.62 -3.30 -16.05
C ARG A 66 17.37 -3.19 -14.55
N ILE A 67 16.96 -4.28 -13.93
CA ILE A 67 16.93 -4.42 -12.48
C ILE A 67 18.16 -5.23 -12.09
N VAL A 68 19.11 -4.59 -11.43
CA VAL A 68 20.34 -5.21 -10.93
C VAL A 68 20.09 -5.63 -9.49
N VAL A 69 19.97 -6.93 -9.28
CA VAL A 69 19.74 -7.55 -7.98
C VAL A 69 21.08 -7.77 -7.28
N ASP A 70 21.10 -7.66 -5.95
CA ASP A 70 22.27 -8.00 -5.13
C ASP A 70 22.77 -9.41 -5.49
N PRO A 71 24.06 -9.58 -5.83
CA PRO A 71 24.64 -10.87 -6.14
C PRO A 71 24.36 -11.97 -5.09
N ALA A 72 24.23 -11.61 -3.81
CA ALA A 72 23.91 -12.54 -2.73
C ALA A 72 22.47 -13.10 -2.80
N LEU A 73 21.57 -12.41 -3.52
CA LEU A 73 20.16 -12.76 -3.65
C LEU A 73 19.82 -13.44 -4.99
N VAL A 74 20.81 -13.71 -5.84
CA VAL A 74 20.63 -14.36 -7.16
C VAL A 74 19.84 -15.67 -7.11
N PRO A 75 20.02 -16.57 -6.12
CA PRO A 75 19.20 -17.78 -6.04
C PRO A 75 17.68 -17.49 -5.98
N GLY A 76 17.27 -16.31 -5.51
CA GLY A 76 15.87 -15.89 -5.47
C GLY A 76 15.25 -15.57 -6.83
N LEU A 77 16.05 -15.53 -7.91
CA LEU A 77 15.57 -15.31 -9.28
C LEU A 77 15.22 -16.63 -10.00
N GLU A 78 15.47 -17.78 -9.38
CA GLU A 78 15.15 -19.08 -9.96
C GLU A 78 13.65 -19.19 -10.29
N GLY A 79 13.33 -19.63 -11.51
CA GLY A 79 11.96 -19.74 -12.01
C GLY A 79 11.40 -18.49 -12.70
N ILE A 80 12.12 -17.36 -12.66
CA ILE A 80 11.80 -16.19 -13.48
C ILE A 80 12.34 -16.42 -14.90
N GLU A 81 11.45 -16.32 -15.89
CA GLU A 81 11.77 -16.59 -17.29
C GLU A 81 11.36 -15.43 -18.21
N PRO A 82 12.08 -15.22 -19.33
CA PRO A 82 11.64 -14.29 -20.37
C PRO A 82 10.20 -14.55 -20.82
N GLY A 83 9.44 -13.48 -20.99
CA GLY A 83 8.04 -13.55 -21.38
C GLY A 83 7.05 -13.58 -20.21
N GLN A 84 7.50 -13.79 -18.97
CA GLN A 84 6.65 -13.67 -17.79
C GLN A 84 6.37 -12.21 -17.43
N ASP A 85 5.22 -11.97 -16.79
CA ASP A 85 4.96 -10.71 -16.10
C ASP A 85 5.48 -10.79 -14.66
N LEU A 86 6.02 -9.67 -14.15
CA LEU A 86 6.59 -9.58 -12.81
C LEU A 86 6.15 -8.27 -12.16
N VAL A 87 5.70 -8.34 -10.91
CA VAL A 87 5.42 -7.15 -10.08
C VAL A 87 6.70 -6.71 -9.41
N VAL A 88 7.12 -5.48 -9.70
CA VAL A 88 8.26 -4.81 -9.09
C VAL A 88 7.78 -3.85 -8.03
N VAL A 89 8.28 -3.99 -6.81
CA VAL A 89 8.05 -3.05 -5.71
C VAL A 89 9.34 -2.28 -5.45
N PHE A 90 9.27 -0.96 -5.45
CA PHE A 90 10.45 -0.12 -5.39
C PHE A 90 10.22 1.15 -4.57
N HIS A 91 11.30 1.77 -4.11
CA HIS A 91 11.25 2.99 -3.30
C HIS A 91 11.45 4.23 -4.18
N LEU A 92 10.48 5.13 -4.18
CA LEU A 92 10.54 6.42 -4.89
C LEU A 92 11.45 7.41 -4.13
N HIS A 93 12.74 7.10 -4.11
CA HIS A 93 13.79 7.71 -3.27
C HIS A 93 13.98 9.23 -3.42
N ARG A 94 13.55 9.83 -4.54
CA ARG A 94 13.58 11.28 -4.74
C ARG A 94 12.37 12.03 -4.18
N VAL A 95 11.32 11.32 -3.75
CA VAL A 95 10.11 11.93 -3.20
C VAL A 95 10.36 12.44 -1.80
N GLN A 96 10.03 13.71 -1.55
CA GLN A 96 10.10 14.34 -0.24
C GLN A 96 8.70 14.67 0.27
N GLY A 97 8.39 14.21 1.48
CA GLY A 97 7.10 14.42 2.14
C GLY A 97 5.91 13.80 1.41
N TYR A 98 4.70 14.15 1.85
CA TYR A 98 3.45 13.65 1.28
C TYR A 98 2.33 14.69 1.37
N GLU A 99 1.30 14.51 0.55
CA GLU A 99 0.05 15.27 0.63
C GLU A 99 -1.14 14.32 0.66
N LEU A 100 -2.04 14.48 1.63
CA LEU A 100 -3.18 13.57 1.79
C LEU A 100 -4.25 13.75 0.72
N ARG A 101 -4.31 14.93 0.09
CA ARG A 101 -5.27 15.26 -0.96
C ARG A 101 -4.54 15.94 -2.11
N GLN A 102 -4.74 15.45 -3.33
CA GLN A 102 -4.01 15.91 -4.51
C GLN A 102 -4.92 15.93 -5.72
N HIS A 103 -4.64 16.83 -6.65
CA HIS A 103 -5.23 16.83 -7.98
C HIS A 103 -4.57 15.71 -8.80
N PRO A 104 -5.32 14.76 -9.38
CA PRO A 104 -4.74 13.70 -10.21
C PRO A 104 -3.86 14.30 -11.32
N ARG A 105 -2.65 13.77 -11.51
CA ARG A 105 -1.68 14.29 -12.49
C ARG A 105 -1.33 15.78 -12.32
N ALA A 106 -1.51 16.33 -11.10
CA ALA A 106 -1.31 17.75 -10.79
C ALA A 106 -2.18 18.72 -11.63
N ASP A 107 -3.33 18.24 -12.13
CA ASP A 107 -4.25 19.00 -12.98
C ASP A 107 -5.37 19.66 -12.14
N PRO A 108 -5.38 21.00 -11.96
CA PRO A 108 -6.34 21.71 -11.11
C PRO A 108 -7.81 21.51 -11.51
N GLU A 109 -8.07 21.22 -12.79
CA GLU A 109 -9.43 21.01 -13.31
C GLU A 109 -10.02 19.66 -12.87
N ARG A 110 -9.16 18.71 -12.45
CA ARG A 110 -9.62 17.41 -11.96
C ARG A 110 -10.04 17.51 -10.50
N PRO A 111 -11.13 16.85 -10.07
CA PRO A 111 -11.54 16.87 -8.67
C PRO A 111 -10.43 16.40 -7.73
N LEU A 112 -10.24 17.13 -6.63
CA LEU A 112 -9.30 16.79 -5.58
C LEU A 112 -9.65 15.42 -4.96
N ARG A 113 -8.70 14.48 -4.92
CA ARG A 113 -8.90 13.12 -4.38
C ARG A 113 -7.92 12.83 -3.25
N GLY A 114 -8.29 11.90 -2.38
CA GLY A 114 -7.37 11.38 -1.36
C GLY A 114 -6.22 10.62 -2.01
N VAL A 115 -5.00 10.72 -1.47
CA VAL A 115 -3.78 10.13 -2.05
C VAL A 115 -3.88 8.60 -2.21
N PHE A 116 -4.62 7.92 -1.36
CA PHE A 116 -4.82 6.46 -1.44
C PHE A 116 -5.79 6.02 -2.55
N ALA A 117 -6.53 6.96 -3.14
CA ALA A 117 -7.33 6.73 -4.36
C ALA A 117 -6.54 7.07 -5.63
N LEU A 118 -5.25 7.41 -5.51
CA LEU A 118 -4.37 7.83 -6.61
C LEU A 118 -3.11 6.97 -6.65
N ARG A 119 -2.43 6.98 -7.80
CA ARG A 119 -1.06 6.48 -7.96
C ARG A 119 -0.02 7.61 -7.83
N SER A 120 -0.30 8.61 -7.00
CA SER A 120 0.66 9.71 -6.79
C SER A 120 1.91 9.20 -6.09
N PRO A 121 3.12 9.70 -6.43
CA PRO A 121 4.34 9.36 -5.71
C PRO A 121 4.41 9.99 -4.30
N ARG A 122 3.74 11.12 -4.05
CA ARG A 122 3.80 11.90 -2.79
C ARG A 122 2.89 11.32 -1.71
N ARG A 123 3.25 10.14 -1.21
CA ARG A 123 2.48 9.32 -0.25
C ARG A 123 3.25 9.17 1.07
N PRO A 124 2.58 8.85 2.20
CA PRO A 124 3.28 8.64 3.48
C PRO A 124 4.46 7.66 3.40
N ASN A 125 4.27 6.56 2.66
CA ASN A 125 5.35 5.65 2.27
C ASN A 125 5.50 5.71 0.73
N PRO A 126 6.58 6.31 0.20
CA PRO A 126 6.75 6.53 -1.24
C PRO A 126 7.23 5.22 -1.90
N ILE A 127 6.30 4.27 -2.00
CA ILE A 127 6.50 2.95 -2.60
C ILE A 127 5.80 2.95 -3.97
N GLY A 128 6.59 2.61 -5.00
CA GLY A 128 6.10 2.32 -6.34
C GLY A 128 5.79 0.84 -6.50
N LEU A 129 4.83 0.55 -7.37
CA LEU A 129 4.42 -0.80 -7.73
C LEU A 129 4.01 -0.79 -9.20
N THR A 130 4.69 -1.64 -9.98
CA THR A 130 4.45 -1.78 -11.41
C THR A 130 4.64 -3.21 -11.87
N THR A 131 3.72 -3.66 -12.73
CA THR A 131 3.84 -4.92 -13.45
C THR A 131 4.65 -4.68 -14.72
N VAL A 132 5.75 -5.40 -14.87
CA VAL A 132 6.66 -5.31 -16.01
C VAL A 132 6.66 -6.62 -16.78
N ARG A 133 7.02 -6.57 -18.06
CA ARG A 133 7.31 -7.76 -18.86
C ARG A 133 8.79 -8.09 -18.73
N VAL A 134 9.12 -9.31 -18.32
CA VAL A 134 10.50 -9.81 -18.33
C VAL A 134 10.92 -10.09 -19.77
N LEU A 135 12.03 -9.48 -20.19
CA LEU A 135 12.61 -9.65 -21.53
C LEU A 135 13.82 -10.58 -21.52
N ALA A 136 14.65 -10.52 -20.46
CA ALA A 136 15.82 -11.38 -20.29
C ALA A 136 16.18 -11.52 -18.81
N VAL A 137 16.84 -12.63 -18.47
CA VAL A 137 17.37 -12.92 -17.14
C VAL A 137 18.82 -13.38 -17.29
N GLU A 138 19.75 -12.59 -16.75
CA GLU A 138 21.19 -12.77 -16.95
C GLU A 138 21.92 -12.61 -15.62
N ARG A 139 22.26 -13.74 -14.97
CA ARG A 139 22.86 -13.77 -13.63
C ARG A 139 22.00 -13.03 -12.61
N ASN A 140 22.41 -11.83 -12.21
CA ASN A 140 21.74 -10.97 -11.24
C ASN A 140 20.97 -9.81 -11.91
N VAL A 141 20.80 -9.83 -13.22
CA VAL A 141 20.18 -8.74 -13.98
C VAL A 141 18.90 -9.23 -14.65
N LEU A 142 17.79 -8.52 -14.38
CA LEU A 142 16.54 -8.69 -15.11
C LEU A 142 16.37 -7.52 -16.09
N THR A 143 16.30 -7.82 -17.38
CA THR A 143 15.91 -6.83 -18.39
C THR A 143 14.40 -6.84 -18.50
N VAL A 144 13.75 -5.71 -18.28
CA VAL A 144 12.29 -5.59 -18.21
C VAL A 144 11.76 -4.44 -19.05
N ARG A 145 10.50 -4.51 -19.46
CA ARG A 145 9.78 -3.42 -20.15
C ARG A 145 8.60 -2.93 -19.33
N GLY A 146 8.37 -1.61 -19.37
CA GLY A 146 7.21 -0.97 -18.77
C GLY A 146 7.41 -0.51 -17.34
N LEU A 147 8.65 -0.50 -16.83
CA LEU A 147 8.96 -0.05 -15.48
C LEU A 147 8.88 1.48 -15.40
N ASP A 148 8.05 2.00 -14.50
CA ASP A 148 7.87 3.43 -14.24
C ASP A 148 8.79 3.95 -13.11
N ALA A 149 10.06 3.56 -13.18
CA ALA A 149 11.10 3.97 -12.24
C ALA A 149 12.26 4.66 -12.96
N ILE A 150 12.82 5.68 -12.30
CA ILE A 150 14.00 6.39 -12.78
C ILE A 150 15.28 5.61 -12.46
N ASP A 151 16.37 5.98 -13.12
CA ASP A 151 17.70 5.44 -12.86
C ASP A 151 18.09 5.56 -11.38
N GLY A 152 18.78 4.54 -10.86
CA GLY A 152 19.20 4.45 -9.46
C GLY A 152 18.08 4.13 -8.46
N THR A 153 16.84 3.92 -8.91
CA THR A 153 15.72 3.61 -8.02
C THR A 153 15.96 2.32 -7.24
N PRO A 154 15.92 2.34 -5.88
CA PRO A 154 16.07 1.12 -5.08
C PRO A 154 14.88 0.18 -5.26
N VAL A 155 15.16 -1.09 -5.55
CA VAL A 155 14.15 -2.16 -5.64
C VAL A 155 14.03 -2.83 -4.29
N LEU A 156 12.79 -2.97 -3.80
CA LEU A 156 12.48 -3.55 -2.50
C LEU A 156 12.08 -5.02 -2.61
N ASP A 157 11.34 -5.40 -3.65
CA ASP A 157 10.84 -6.77 -3.80
C ASP A 157 10.37 -7.06 -5.24
N LEU A 158 10.35 -8.35 -5.61
CA LEU A 158 9.93 -8.89 -6.90
C LEU A 158 8.95 -10.05 -6.68
N LYS A 159 7.80 -10.07 -7.38
CA LYS A 159 6.78 -11.11 -7.18
C LYS A 159 6.05 -11.46 -8.48
N PRO A 160 5.56 -12.69 -8.64
CA PRO A 160 4.61 -12.97 -9.71
C PRO A 160 3.36 -12.08 -9.55
N PRO A 161 2.69 -11.68 -10.64
CA PRO A 161 1.41 -10.99 -10.56
C PRO A 161 0.39 -11.86 -9.82
N GLY A 162 -0.52 -11.21 -9.09
CA GLY A 162 -1.60 -11.90 -8.40
C GLY A 162 -2.49 -12.69 -9.38
N PRO A 163 -3.28 -13.65 -8.89
CA PRO A 163 -4.18 -14.42 -9.74
C PRO A 163 -5.13 -13.48 -10.47
N THR A 164 -5.17 -13.57 -11.80
CA THR A 164 -6.19 -12.91 -12.60
C THR A 164 -7.50 -13.61 -12.30
N SER A 165 -8.48 -12.92 -11.72
CA SER A 165 -9.85 -13.43 -11.61
C SER A 165 -10.40 -13.57 -13.03
N THR A 166 -10.33 -14.78 -13.60
CA THR A 166 -11.02 -15.13 -14.85
C THR A 166 -12.53 -15.16 -14.62
#